data_AF-A0A966Q612-F1
#
_entry.id   AF-A0A966Q612-F1
#
_cell.length_a   1.000
_cell.length_b   1.000
_cell.length_c   1.000
_cell.angle_alpha   90.00
_cell.angle_beta   90.00
_cell.angle_gamma   90.00
#
_symmetry.space_group_name_H-M   'P 1'
#
loop_
_entity.id
_entity.type
_entity.pdbx_description
1 polymer ?
#
loop_
_entity_poly.entity_id
_entity_poly.type
_entity_poly.pdbx_seq_one_letter_code
_entity_poly.pdbx_strand_id
1 'polypeptide(L)'
;MGEDRMNLFGVHWDQPWILLLAPVAPLLAWVVFRGKHTAGGALAFPKVLRRWAGARAVVDRPGAARGPHGFWLGAGLFFAVVTLARPQWGNLEETVFDQSREVLIALDLSASMLADDVKPTRLA
;
A
#
# COMPACT_ATOMS: atom_id res chain seq x y z
N MET A 1 -18.07 10.23 -3.52
CA MET A 1 -17.20 9.16 -4.04
C MET A 1 -16.41 8.70 -2.83
N GLY A 2 -16.76 7.54 -2.25
CA GLY A 2 -16.23 7.11 -0.95
C GLY A 2 -14.71 7.00 -1.01
N GLU A 3 -14.01 7.68 -0.10
CA GLU A 3 -12.56 7.52 0.04
C GLU A 3 -12.31 6.08 0.50
N ASP A 4 -11.75 5.25 -0.37
CA ASP A 4 -11.44 3.84 -0.13
C ASP A 4 -10.23 3.76 0.82
N ARG A 5 -10.46 4.12 2.09
CA ARG A 5 -9.46 4.15 3.15
C ARG A 5 -9.36 2.76 3.76
N MET A 6 -8.16 2.19 3.78
CA MET A 6 -7.88 0.90 4.42
C MET A 6 -7.12 1.13 5.73
N ASN A 7 -7.57 0.53 6.82
CA ASN A 7 -6.80 0.40 8.05
C ASN A 7 -6.19 -0.99 8.12
N LEU A 8 -4.86 -1.06 8.20
CA LEU A 8 -4.12 -2.31 8.31
C LEU A 8 -3.10 -2.19 9.44
N PHE A 9 -3.22 -3.01 10.49
CA PHE A 9 -2.33 -3.02 11.66
C PHE A 9 -2.19 -1.65 12.35
N GLY A 10 -3.26 -0.84 12.39
CA GLY A 10 -3.21 0.50 12.99
C GLY A 10 -2.54 1.56 12.11
N VAL A 11 -2.21 1.22 10.87
CA VAL A 11 -1.76 2.16 9.84
C VAL A 11 -2.92 2.46 8.92
N HIS A 12 -3.24 3.74 8.79
CA HIS A 12 -4.25 4.22 7.86
C HIS A 12 -3.59 4.49 6.50
N TRP A 13 -4.16 3.91 5.45
CA TRP A 13 -3.72 4.07 4.07
C TRP A 13 -4.75 4.91 3.34
N ASP A 14 -4.34 6.10 2.91
CA ASP A 14 -5.19 7.02 2.16
C ASP A 14 -5.39 6.56 0.72
N GLN A 15 -4.36 5.93 0.13
CA GLN A 15 -4.39 5.43 -1.25
C GLN A 15 -3.93 3.97 -1.32
N PRO A 16 -4.68 3.03 -0.73
CA PRO A 16 -4.26 1.64 -0.59
C PRO A 16 -4.07 0.91 -1.92
N TRP A 17 -4.83 1.28 -2.96
CA TRP A 17 -4.75 0.66 -4.27
C TRP A 17 -3.36 0.79 -4.92
N ILE A 18 -2.55 1.77 -4.51
CA ILE A 18 -1.16 1.94 -4.97
C ILE A 18 -0.28 0.76 -4.53
N LEU A 19 -0.61 0.09 -3.42
CA LEU A 19 0.12 -1.09 -2.95
C LEU A 19 0.07 -2.26 -3.95
N LEU A 20 -0.93 -2.31 -4.84
CA LEU A 20 -0.99 -3.31 -5.92
C LEU A 20 0.19 -3.19 -6.91
N LEU A 21 0.84 -2.02 -6.98
CA LEU A 21 2.03 -1.80 -7.80
C LEU A 21 3.33 -2.25 -7.11
N ALA A 22 3.30 -2.48 -5.79
CA ALA A 22 4.47 -2.85 -5.01
C ALA A 22 5.19 -4.13 -5.53
N PRO A 23 4.50 -5.21 -5.96
CA PRO A 23 5.17 -6.39 -6.52
C PRO A 23 5.66 -6.18 -7.96
N VAL A 24 5.09 -5.23 -8.71
CA VAL A 24 5.48 -4.95 -10.11
C VAL A 24 6.87 -4.34 -10.16
N ALA A 25 7.22 -3.50 -9.19
CA ALA A 25 8.51 -2.84 -9.06
C ALA A 25 9.73 -3.80 -9.02
N PRO A 26 9.82 -4.76 -8.07
CA PRO A 26 10.89 -5.74 -8.03
C PRO A 26 10.82 -6.74 -9.19
N LEU A 27 9.63 -7.05 -9.70
CA LEU A 27 9.46 -7.90 -10.89
C LEU A 27 10.09 -7.25 -12.13
N LEU A 28 9.82 -5.96 -12.37
CA LEU A 28 10.40 -5.22 -13.49
C LEU A 28 11.92 -5.10 -13.36
N ALA A 29 12.42 -4.79 -12.16
CA ALA A 29 13.85 -4.82 -11.90
C ALA A 29 14.42 -6.22 -12.22
N TRP A 30 13.81 -7.28 -11.69
CA TRP A 30 14.23 -8.65 -12.00
C TRP A 30 14.17 -8.95 -13.51
N VAL A 31 13.14 -8.53 -14.24
CA VAL A 31 13.03 -8.73 -15.70
C VAL A 31 14.13 -8.00 -16.48
N VAL A 32 14.46 -6.78 -16.09
CA VAL A 32 15.51 -5.97 -16.73
C VAL A 32 16.90 -6.52 -16.42
N PHE A 33 17.10 -7.06 -15.21
CA PHE A 33 18.40 -7.58 -14.76
C PHE A 33 18.58 -9.09 -14.99
N ARG A 34 17.51 -9.90 -15.16
CA ARG A 34 17.58 -11.35 -15.48
C ARG A 34 18.13 -11.61 -16.87
N GLY A 35 17.89 -10.71 -17.83
CA GLY A 35 18.46 -10.78 -19.19
C GLY A 35 19.99 -10.68 -19.20
N LYS A 36 20.60 -10.22 -18.09
CA LYS A 36 22.05 -10.21 -17.89
C LYS A 36 22.59 -11.53 -17.31
N HIS A 37 21.71 -12.37 -16.75
CA HIS A 37 21.98 -13.73 -16.27
C HIS A 37 21.79 -14.78 -17.36
N THR A 38 20.85 -14.57 -18.31
CA THR A 38 20.66 -15.42 -19.50
C THR A 38 21.45 -14.98 -20.72
N ALA A 39 22.51 -14.17 -20.54
CA ALA A 39 23.50 -13.89 -21.59
C ALA A 39 24.47 -15.07 -21.80
N GLY A 40 23.92 -16.28 -21.82
CA GLY A 40 24.55 -17.52 -22.26
C GLY A 40 23.84 -18.15 -23.48
N GLY A 41 22.72 -17.60 -23.98
CA GLY A 41 22.08 -18.16 -25.16
C GLY A 41 20.99 -17.29 -25.77
N ALA A 42 20.88 -17.40 -27.10
CA ALA A 42 19.80 -16.97 -27.99
C ALA A 42 19.84 -15.60 -28.71
N LEU A 43 20.76 -14.67 -28.39
CA LEU A 43 21.09 -13.57 -29.32
C LEU A 43 22.61 -13.39 -29.36
N ALA A 44 23.25 -14.10 -30.28
CA ALA A 44 24.64 -13.87 -30.67
C ALA A 44 24.74 -12.50 -31.37
N PHE A 45 24.66 -11.42 -30.60
CA PHE A 45 25.11 -10.12 -31.08
C PHE A 45 26.59 -10.27 -31.47
N PRO A 46 26.98 -9.87 -32.69
CA PRO A 46 28.37 -9.97 -33.10
C PRO A 46 29.24 -9.26 -32.07
N LYS A 47 30.27 -9.97 -31.58
CA LYS A 47 31.26 -9.54 -30.56
C LYS A 47 31.93 -8.18 -30.87
N VAL A 48 31.67 -7.64 -32.06
CA VAL A 48 32.07 -6.34 -32.58
C VAL A 48 31.56 -5.18 -31.69
N LEU A 49 30.37 -5.26 -31.09
CA LEU A 49 29.85 -4.17 -30.24
C LEU A 49 30.48 -4.08 -28.83
N ARG A 50 31.24 -5.10 -28.43
CA ARG A 50 31.80 -5.23 -27.07
C ARG A 50 33.30 -4.95 -26.99
N ARG A 51 33.95 -4.79 -28.13
CA ARG A 51 35.38 -4.51 -28.24
C ARG A 51 35.61 -3.01 -28.27
N TRP A 52 36.34 -2.51 -27.29
CA TRP A 52 36.82 -1.13 -27.27
C TRP A 52 38.24 -1.14 -27.86
N ALA A 53 38.49 -0.33 -28.89
CA ALA A 53 39.84 -0.16 -29.42
C ALA A 53 40.61 0.78 -28.47
N GLY A 54 41.36 0.21 -27.53
CA GLY A 54 42.32 0.97 -26.74
C GLY A 54 43.56 1.28 -27.59
N ALA A 55 44.32 2.31 -27.21
CA ALA A 55 45.49 2.80 -27.96
C ALA A 55 46.60 1.77 -28.24
N ARG A 56 46.57 0.59 -27.61
CA ARG A 56 47.55 -0.49 -27.78
C ARG A 56 46.97 -1.88 -27.98
N ALA A 57 45.68 -2.09 -27.74
CA ALA A 57 45.05 -3.39 -27.91
C ALA A 57 43.52 -3.27 -27.97
N VAL A 58 42.90 -4.22 -28.66
CA VAL A 58 41.45 -4.42 -28.61
C VAL A 58 41.15 -5.23 -27.35
N VAL A 59 40.61 -4.56 -26.33
CA VAL A 59 40.25 -5.19 -25.06
C VAL A 59 38.74 -5.36 -25.03
N ASP A 60 38.27 -6.53 -24.59
CA ASP A 60 36.85 -6.72 -24.30
C ASP A 60 36.47 -5.76 -23.17
N ARG A 61 35.41 -4.95 -23.36
CA ARG A 61 34.92 -4.07 -22.28
C ARG A 61 34.80 -4.93 -21.00
N PRO A 62 35.43 -4.53 -19.87
CA PRO A 62 35.22 -5.23 -18.62
C PRO A 62 33.72 -5.24 -18.40
N GLY A 63 33.13 -6.45 -18.42
CA GLY A 63 31.69 -6.60 -18.31
C GLY A 63 31.27 -5.87 -17.05
N ALA A 64 30.49 -4.80 -17.20
CA ALA A 64 30.04 -3.95 -16.09
C ALA A 64 29.71 -4.86 -14.92
N ALA A 65 30.50 -4.73 -13.84
CA ALA A 65 30.49 -5.68 -12.74
C ALA A 65 29.03 -5.94 -12.35
N ARG A 66 28.67 -7.22 -12.32
CA ARG A 66 27.32 -7.69 -11.98
C ARG A 66 27.09 -7.49 -10.48
N GLY A 67 27.02 -6.24 -10.04
CA GLY A 67 26.71 -5.90 -8.66
C GLY A 67 25.22 -6.07 -8.37
N PRO A 68 24.82 -6.09 -7.09
CA PRO A 68 23.42 -6.22 -6.66
C PRO A 68 22.57 -4.96 -6.99
N HIS A 69 22.99 -4.14 -7.95
CA HIS A 69 22.36 -2.87 -8.33
C HIS A 69 20.89 -3.04 -8.71
N GLY A 70 20.53 -4.17 -9.34
CA GLY A 70 19.13 -4.48 -9.67
C GLY A 70 18.26 -4.76 -8.45
N PHE A 71 18.83 -5.43 -7.43
CA PHE A 71 18.14 -5.65 -6.17
C PHE A 71 17.89 -4.33 -5.44
N TRP A 72 18.92 -3.47 -5.34
CA TRP A 72 18.78 -2.17 -4.69
C TRP A 72 17.82 -1.23 -5.42
N LEU A 73 17.80 -1.24 -6.75
CA LEU A 73 16.82 -0.49 -7.53
C LEU A 73 15.40 -0.99 -7.28
N GLY A 74 15.20 -2.31 -7.26
CA GLY A 74 13.90 -2.93 -6.96
C GLY A 74 13.42 -2.60 -5.55
N ALA A 75 14.31 -2.69 -4.55
CA ALA A 75 14.01 -2.33 -3.17
C ALA A 75 13.66 -0.84 -3.03
N GLY A 76 14.43 0.06 -3.66
CA GLY A 76 14.15 1.50 -3.65
C GLY A 76 12.79 1.82 -4.28
N LEU A 77 12.47 1.19 -5.42
CA LEU A 77 11.18 1.39 -6.09
C LEU A 77 10.02 0.81 -5.25
N PHE A 78 10.21 -0.34 -4.61
CA PHE A 78 9.23 -0.88 -3.66
C PHE A 78 8.93 0.12 -2.53
N PHE A 79 9.96 0.65 -1.87
CA PHE A 79 9.77 1.64 -0.80
C PHE A 79 9.13 2.94 -1.31
N ALA A 80 9.48 3.39 -2.52
CA ALA A 80 8.85 4.55 -3.14
C ALA A 80 7.33 4.35 -3.33
N VAL A 81 6.91 3.16 -3.77
CA VAL A 81 5.48 2.81 -3.91
C VAL A 81 4.79 2.78 -2.55
N VAL A 82 5.42 2.20 -1.53
CA VAL A 82 4.88 2.18 -0.17
C VAL A 82 4.68 3.60 0.38
N THR A 83 5.66 4.49 0.20
CA THR A 83 5.54 5.90 0.60
C THR A 83 4.42 6.62 -0.17
N LEU A 84 4.27 6.32 -1.46
CA LEU A 84 3.22 6.92 -2.30
C LEU A 84 1.81 6.49 -1.89
N ALA A 85 1.64 5.29 -1.30
CA ALA A 85 0.37 4.85 -0.73
C ALA A 85 -0.03 5.63 0.54
N ARG A 86 0.80 6.59 0.99
CA ARG A 86 0.57 7.51 2.10
C ARG A 86 0.17 6.78 3.40
N PRO A 87 1.06 5.95 3.98
CA PRO A 87 0.84 5.38 5.30
C PRO A 87 0.80 6.49 6.36
N GLN A 88 -0.21 6.45 7.22
CA GLN A 88 -0.40 7.41 8.31
C GLN A 88 -0.54 6.64 9.63
N TRP A 89 0.26 7.04 10.63
CA TRP A 89 0.15 6.54 12.00
C TRP A 89 -0.47 7.60 12.89
N GLY A 90 -1.28 7.17 13.86
CA GLY A 90 -1.90 8.04 14.84
C GLY A 90 -3.43 8.06 14.76
N ASN A 91 -4.03 8.87 15.63
CA ASN A 91 -5.47 9.07 15.65
C ASN A 91 -5.84 9.99 14.48
N LEU A 92 -6.60 9.48 13.52
CA LEU A 92 -7.38 10.34 12.67
C LEU A 92 -8.50 10.87 13.56
N GLU A 93 -8.56 12.19 13.75
CA GLU A 93 -9.81 12.82 14.18
C GLU A 93 -10.84 12.53 13.08
N GLU A 94 -11.51 11.39 13.20
CA GLU A 94 -12.79 11.23 12.56
C GLU A 94 -13.68 12.27 13.21
N THR A 95 -14.11 13.26 12.43
CA THR A 95 -15.13 14.19 12.87
C THR A 95 -16.42 13.39 13.01
N VAL A 96 -16.54 12.68 14.13
CA VAL A 96 -17.81 12.17 14.60
C VAL A 96 -18.61 13.44 14.84
N PHE A 97 -19.40 13.82 13.85
CA PHE A 97 -20.51 14.70 14.09
C PHE A 97 -21.34 13.94 15.11
N ASP A 98 -21.19 14.32 16.38
CA ASP A 98 -22.09 13.87 17.42
C ASP A 98 -23.45 14.37 16.97
N GLN A 99 -24.20 13.49 16.31
CA GLN A 99 -25.56 13.78 15.92
C GLN A 99 -26.29 13.87 17.24
N SER A 100 -26.44 15.10 17.74
CA SER A 100 -27.28 15.42 18.87
C SER A 100 -28.67 14.92 18.51
N ARG A 101 -28.97 13.70 18.92
CA ARG A 101 -30.25 13.08 18.60
C ARG A 101 -31.23 13.65 19.60
N GLU A 102 -32.12 14.49 19.12
CA GLU A 102 -33.23 14.98 19.94
C GLU A 102 -34.09 13.76 20.33
N VAL A 103 -34.10 13.44 21.63
CA VAL A 103 -34.94 12.38 22.18
C VAL A 103 -36.15 13.04 22.85
N LEU A 104 -37.30 12.98 22.17
CA LEU A 104 -38.59 13.29 22.80
C LEU A 104 -39.10 12.03 23.52
N ILE A 105 -39.28 12.11 24.83
CA ILE A 105 -39.91 11.06 25.62
C ILE A 105 -41.35 11.49 25.90
N ALA A 106 -42.31 10.73 25.37
CA ALA A 106 -43.70 10.86 25.73
C ALA A 106 -44.04 9.80 26.80
N LEU A 107 -44.49 10.26 27.97
CA LEU A 107 -44.94 9.40 29.06
C LEU A 107 -46.47 9.49 29.13
N ASP A 108 -47.14 8.33 29.15
CA ASP A 108 -48.57 8.26 29.41
C ASP A 108 -48.81 8.34 30.93
N LEU A 109 -49.69 9.26 31.35
CA LEU A 109 -50.07 9.50 32.74
C LEU A 109 -51.56 9.19 32.98
N SER A 110 -52.15 8.37 32.11
CA SER A 110 -53.52 7.89 32.27
C SER A 110 -53.70 7.08 33.55
N ALA A 111 -54.93 7.03 34.07
CA ALA A 111 -55.27 6.28 35.28
C ALA A 111 -54.92 4.78 35.19
N SER A 112 -54.89 4.21 33.98
CA SER A 112 -54.45 2.82 33.76
C SER A 112 -52.99 2.57 34.13
N MET A 113 -52.15 3.61 34.18
CA MET A 113 -50.76 3.46 34.60
C MET A 113 -50.61 3.29 36.12
N LEU A 114 -51.67 3.49 36.91
CA LEU A 114 -51.73 3.20 38.35
C LEU A 114 -52.29 1.80 38.65
N ALA A 115 -52.47 0.93 37.64
CA ALA A 115 -52.95 -0.43 37.86
C ALA A 115 -51.95 -1.28 38.68
N ASP A 116 -52.50 -2.17 39.52
CA ASP A 116 -51.74 -3.06 40.42
C ASP A 116 -51.37 -4.41 39.77
N ASP A 117 -51.45 -4.50 38.45
CA ASP A 117 -51.14 -5.72 37.70
C ASP A 117 -49.64 -6.06 37.72
N VAL A 118 -48.79 -5.05 37.88
CA VAL A 118 -47.34 -5.15 38.08
C VAL A 118 -46.95 -4.34 39.33
N LYS A 119 -46.01 -4.85 40.14
CA LYS A 119 -45.50 -4.16 41.34
C LYS A 119 -44.06 -3.66 41.13
N PRO A 120 -43.75 -2.39 41.46
CA PRO A 120 -44.70 -1.34 41.86
C PRO A 120 -45.49 -0.85 40.62
N THR A 121 -46.48 0.04 40.80
CA THR A 121 -47.32 0.49 39.68
C THR A 121 -46.47 1.14 38.57
N ARG A 122 -47.00 1.25 37.35
CA ARG A 122 -46.22 1.69 36.18
C ARG A 122 -45.71 3.15 36.26
N LEU A 123 -46.13 3.90 37.28
CA LEU A 123 -45.70 5.28 37.60
C LEU A 123 -44.99 5.42 38.96
N ALA A 124 -44.73 4.31 39.66
CA ALA A 124 -44.19 4.34 41.03
C ALA A 124 -42.66 4.49 41.11
#